data_AF-A0A3E2C922-F1
#
_entry.id   AF-A0A3E2C922-F1
#
_cell.length_a   1.000
_cell.length_b   1.000
_cell.length_c   1.000
_cell.angle_alpha   90.00
_cell.angle_beta   90.00
_cell.angle_gamma   90.00
#
_symmetry.space_group_name_H-M   'P 1'
#
loop_
_entity.id
_entity.type
_entity.pdbx_description
1 polymer ?
#
loop_
_entity_poly.entity_id
_entity_poly.type
_entity_poly.pdbx_seq_one_letter_code
_entity_poly.pdbx_strand_id
1 'polypeptide(L)'
;NMNGERTKDKRVRQAIRYAIDHKQIIASRGGTDALLGGPIPSLDPGYEDLTNIYTHDVKRAKSLMKEAGFSESNPLHLSLTY
;
A
#
# COMPACT_ATOMS: atom_id res chain seq x y z
N ASN A 1 1.29 4.65 -11.06
CA ASN A 1 1.25 5.86 -11.92
C ASN A 1 0.56 7.00 -11.16
N MET A 2 1.27 8.07 -10.80
CA MET A 2 0.67 9.19 -10.03
C MET A 2 -0.23 10.10 -10.90
N ASN A 3 -0.14 9.98 -12.22
CA ASN A 3 -0.99 10.66 -13.20
C ASN A 3 -2.14 9.77 -13.69
N GLY A 4 -2.30 8.57 -13.13
CA GLY A 4 -3.43 7.68 -13.45
C GLY A 4 -4.76 8.28 -12.98
N GLU A 5 -5.83 8.01 -13.71
CA GLU A 5 -7.16 8.60 -13.46
C GLU A 5 -7.63 8.41 -12.00
N ARG A 6 -7.38 7.22 -11.42
CA ARG A 6 -7.79 6.87 -10.05
C ARG A 6 -6.69 7.10 -9.02
N THR A 7 -5.45 6.79 -9.38
CA THR A 7 -4.28 6.85 -8.48
C THR A 7 -3.73 8.26 -8.27
N LYS A 8 -4.24 9.27 -9.00
CA LYS A 8 -3.98 10.68 -8.70
C LYS A 8 -4.52 11.11 -7.33
N ASP A 9 -5.62 10.50 -6.87
CA ASP A 9 -6.14 10.73 -5.53
C ASP A 9 -5.22 10.11 -4.46
N LYS A 10 -4.73 10.94 -3.54
CA LYS A 10 -3.85 10.49 -2.45
C LYS A 10 -4.52 9.45 -1.55
N ARG A 11 -5.84 9.55 -1.34
CA ARG A 11 -6.61 8.65 -0.48
C ARG A 11 -6.63 7.24 -1.06
N VAL A 12 -6.75 7.12 -2.38
CA VAL A 12 -6.66 5.83 -3.08
C VAL A 12 -5.29 5.19 -2.86
N ARG A 13 -4.20 5.96 -3.01
CA ARG A 13 -2.84 5.45 -2.77
C ARG A 13 -2.64 5.03 -1.32
N GLN A 14 -3.12 5.83 -0.37
CA GLN A 14 -3.03 5.51 1.06
C GLN A 14 -3.87 4.28 1.41
N ALA A 15 -5.08 4.16 0.87
CA ALA A 15 -5.93 3.00 1.08
C ALA A 15 -5.27 1.72 0.59
N ILE A 16 -4.63 1.75 -0.59
CA ILE A 16 -3.86 0.61 -1.11
C ILE A 16 -2.73 0.25 -0.16
N ARG A 17 -1.96 1.23 0.36
CA ARG A 17 -0.87 0.97 1.33
C ARG A 17 -1.37 0.30 2.62
N TYR A 18 -2.50 0.75 3.17
CA TYR A 18 -3.10 0.14 4.37
C TYR A 18 -3.69 -1.25 4.11
N ALA A 19 -4.09 -1.56 2.88
CA ALA A 19 -4.72 -2.84 2.53
C ALA A 19 -3.73 -3.98 2.27
N ILE A 20 -2.43 -3.68 2.10
CA ILE A 20 -1.41 -4.68 1.80
C ILE A 20 -0.89 -5.31 3.09
N ASP A 21 -1.02 -6.63 3.20
CA ASP A 21 -0.39 -7.41 4.27
C ASP A 21 1.05 -7.79 3.89
N HIS A 22 2.01 -6.97 4.29
CA HIS A 22 3.43 -7.25 4.03
C HIS A 22 3.90 -8.55 4.68
N LYS A 23 3.34 -8.93 5.85
CA LYS A 23 3.76 -10.16 6.54
C LYS A 23 3.32 -11.39 5.76
N GLN A 24 2.12 -11.38 5.20
CA GLN A 24 1.66 -12.47 4.33
C GLN A 24 2.44 -12.54 3.02
N ILE A 25 2.80 -11.41 2.41
CA ILE A 25 3.67 -11.39 1.23
C ILE A 25 5.02 -12.05 1.55
N ILE A 26 5.68 -11.65 2.65
CA ILE A 26 6.95 -12.24 3.09
C ILE A 26 6.79 -13.74 3.35
N ALA A 27 5.74 -14.16 4.06
CA ALA A 27 5.48 -15.57 4.34
C ALA A 27 5.29 -16.40 3.06
N SER A 28 4.53 -15.88 2.08
CA SER A 28 4.31 -16.54 0.79
C SER A 28 5.58 -16.70 -0.06
N ARG A 29 6.64 -15.95 0.26
CA ARG A 29 7.93 -15.96 -0.43
C ARG A 29 9.02 -16.75 0.31
N GLY A 30 8.65 -17.50 1.35
CA GLY A 30 9.56 -18.33 2.14
C GLY A 30 10.03 -17.68 3.45
N GLY A 31 9.55 -16.49 3.79
CA GLY A 31 9.70 -15.91 5.12
C GLY A 31 11.04 -15.22 5.41
N THR A 32 11.93 -15.10 4.42
CA THR A 32 13.29 -14.55 4.62
C THR A 32 13.45 -13.10 4.17
N ASP A 33 12.43 -12.52 3.54
CA ASP A 33 12.46 -11.13 3.08
C ASP A 33 12.43 -10.15 4.27
N ALA A 34 13.21 -9.08 4.17
CA ALA A 34 13.17 -8.00 5.15
C ALA A 34 12.00 -7.04 4.88
N LEU A 35 11.37 -6.54 5.96
CA LEU A 35 10.36 -5.48 5.84
C LEU A 35 11.02 -4.17 5.42
N LEU A 36 10.43 -3.51 4.42
CA LEU A 36 10.90 -2.22 3.91
C LEU A 36 9.73 -1.25 3.76
N GLY A 37 9.74 -0.17 4.55
CA GLY A 37 8.66 0.84 4.56
C GLY A 37 8.85 2.01 3.58
N GLY A 38 10.06 2.15 3.03
CA GLY A 38 10.48 3.25 2.17
C GLY A 38 11.37 2.78 1.01
N PRO A 39 11.88 3.71 0.18
CA PRO A 39 12.66 3.37 -1.00
C PRO A 39 14.15 3.09 -0.73
N ILE A 40 14.65 3.44 0.46
CA ILE A 40 16.07 3.34 0.82
C ILE A 40 16.27 2.11 1.72
N PRO A 41 17.17 1.17 1.38
CA PRO A 41 17.47 0.01 2.22
C PRO A 41 18.30 0.39 3.45
N SER A 42 18.30 -0.46 4.47
CA SER A 42 18.94 -0.20 5.77
C SER A 42 20.45 0.02 5.75
N LEU A 43 21.12 -0.35 4.66
CA LEU A 43 22.58 -0.20 4.50
C LEU A 43 22.97 1.12 3.83
N ASP A 44 22.00 1.84 3.24
CA ASP A 44 22.28 3.04 2.46
C ASP A 44 22.10 4.32 3.31
N PRO A 45 22.90 5.37 3.08
CA PRO A 45 22.72 6.66 3.73
C PRO A 45 21.31 7.23 3.51
N GLY A 46 20.72 7.78 4.58
CA GLY A 46 19.37 8.34 4.54
C GLY A 46 18.26 7.33 4.81
N TYR A 47 18.58 6.09 5.23
CA TYR A 47 17.60 5.14 5.72
C TYR A 47 16.81 5.71 6.91
N GLU A 48 15.49 5.52 6.86
CA GLU A 48 14.58 5.75 7.96
C GLU A 48 13.64 4.53 8.08
N ASP A 49 13.40 4.05 9.30
CA ASP A 49 12.45 2.97 9.53
C ASP A 49 11.00 3.48 9.44
N LEU A 50 10.44 3.39 8.25
CA LEU A 50 9.06 3.77 7.94
C LEU A 50 8.08 2.59 7.98
N THR A 51 8.49 1.41 8.47
CA THR A 51 7.68 0.19 8.42
C THR A 51 6.36 0.29 9.18
N ASN A 52 6.29 1.21 10.17
CA ASN A 52 5.12 1.42 11.01
C ASN A 52 4.17 2.54 10.54
N ILE A 53 4.47 3.24 9.44
CA ILE A 53 3.62 4.37 8.98
C ILE A 53 2.32 3.89 8.34
N TYR A 54 2.37 2.79 7.58
CA TYR A 54 1.21 2.17 6.95
C TYR A 54 1.13 0.71 7.39
N THR A 55 0.63 0.49 8.60
CA THR A 55 0.33 -0.86 9.11
C THR A 55 -0.81 -1.49 8.31
N HIS A 56 -0.90 -2.82 8.30
CA HIS A 56 -2.01 -3.51 7.65
C HIS A 56 -3.32 -3.21 8.43
N ASP A 57 -4.15 -2.31 7.90
CA ASP A 57 -5.42 -1.87 8.46
C ASP A 57 -6.50 -1.78 7.36
N VAL A 58 -7.17 -2.91 7.16
CA VAL A 58 -8.25 -3.05 6.18
C VAL A 58 -9.42 -2.10 6.48
N LYS A 59 -9.68 -1.79 7.75
CA LYS A 59 -10.79 -0.89 8.14
C LYS A 59 -10.48 0.54 7.69
N ARG A 60 -9.25 1.01 7.94
CA ARG A 60 -8.79 2.32 7.47
C ARG A 60 -8.75 2.39 5.95
N ALA A 61 -8.27 1.34 5.28
CA ALA A 61 -8.29 1.26 3.82
C ALA A 61 -9.71 1.39 3.25
N LYS A 62 -10.68 0.62 3.78
CA LYS A 62 -12.08 0.70 3.35
C LYS A 62 -12.70 2.08 3.60
N SER A 63 -12.36 2.76 4.70
CA SER A 63 -12.80 4.14 4.96
C SER A 63 -12.31 5.10 3.88
N LEU A 64 -11.00 5.06 3.58
CA LEU A 64 -10.39 5.94 2.57
C LEU A 64 -10.93 5.67 1.16
N MET A 65 -11.23 4.40 0.82
CA MET A 65 -11.88 4.06 -0.45
C MET A 65 -13.28 4.66 -0.56
N LYS A 66 -14.08 4.59 0.51
CA LYS A 66 -15.41 5.22 0.56
C LYS A 66 -15.33 6.74 0.42
N GLU A 67 -14.40 7.39 1.11
CA GLU A 67 -14.16 8.83 0.97
C GLU A 67 -13.75 9.21 -0.46
N ALA A 68 -13.06 8.32 -1.17
CA ALA A 68 -12.69 8.47 -2.57
C ALA A 68 -13.81 8.08 -3.57
N GLY A 69 -14.99 7.69 -3.08
CA GLY A 69 -16.16 7.36 -3.92
C GLY A 69 -16.23 5.92 -4.40
N PHE A 70 -15.41 5.02 -3.84
CA PHE A 70 -15.45 3.59 -4.16
C PHE A 70 -16.20 2.80 -3.10
N SER A 71 -16.94 1.79 -3.56
CA SER A 71 -17.71 0.88 -2.74
C SER A 71 -17.74 -0.50 -3.39
N GLU A 72 -18.36 -1.49 -2.76
CA GLU A 72 -18.57 -2.80 -3.37
C GLU A 72 -19.48 -2.72 -4.61
N SER A 73 -20.41 -1.76 -4.64
CA SER A 73 -21.28 -1.50 -5.80
C SER A 73 -20.63 -0.62 -6.87
N ASN A 74 -19.54 0.09 -6.55
CA ASN A 74 -18.73 0.89 -7.46
C ASN A 74 -17.24 0.59 -7.20
N PRO A 75 -16.76 -0.59 -7.63
CA PRO A 75 -15.43 -1.05 -7.29
C PRO A 75 -14.34 -0.24 -7.98
N LEU A 76 -13.18 -0.15 -7.32
CA LEU A 76 -11.98 0.40 -7.91
C LEU A 76 -11.38 -0.63 -8.89
N HIS A 77 -11.34 -0.30 -10.18
CA HIS A 77 -10.59 -1.07 -11.17
C HIS A 77 -9.19 -0.48 -11.35
N LEU A 78 -8.16 -1.33 -11.24
CA LEU A 78 -6.77 -0.98 -11.47
C LEU A 78 -6.10 -2.03 -12.34
N SER A 79 -5.24 -1.57 -13.23
CA SER A 79 -4.34 -2.44 -13.99
C SER A 79 -2.94 -2.36 -13.38
N LEU A 80 -2.35 -3.53 -13.14
CA LEU A 80 -0.95 -3.67 -12.79
C LEU A 80 -0.21 -4.25 -13.98
N THR A 81 0.85 -3.60 -14.42
CA THR A 81 1.75 -4.07 -15.47
C THR A 81 3.08 -4.42 -14.80
N TYR A 82 3.60 -5.61 -15.06
CA TYR A 82 4.83 -6.15 -14.51
C TYR A 82 5.75 -6.64 -15.61
#